data_AF-A0A9E3JAS0-F1
#
_entry.id   AF-A0A9E3JAS0-F1
#
_cell.length_a   1.000
_cell.length_b   1.000
_cell.length_c   1.000
_cell.angle_alpha   90.00
_cell.angle_beta   90.00
_cell.angle_gamma   90.00
#
_symmetry.space_group_name_H-M   'P 1'
#
loop_
_entity.id
_entity.type
_entity.pdbx_description
1 polymer ?
#
loop_
_entity_poly.entity_id
_entity_poly.type
_entity_poly.pdbx_seq_one_letter_code
_entity_poly.pdbx_strand_id
1 'polypeptide(L)' 'DEAAARLARRLAEGPALAYAQTKALLTAELDMPLAASVELDASTQALLMNGEDYAEFHAAFKEKRPPKWQGR' A
#
# COMPACT_ATOMS: atom_id res chain seq x y z
N ASP A 1 -21.97 13.03 3.83
CA ASP A 1 -21.54 12.89 2.41
C ASP A 1 -20.14 13.43 2.13
N GLU A 2 -19.81 14.66 2.50
CA GLU A 2 -18.51 15.28 2.17
C GLU A 2 -17.28 14.51 2.70
N ALA A 3 -17.33 14.02 3.94
CA ALA A 3 -16.23 13.26 4.54
C ALA A 3 -15.93 11.95 3.79
N ALA A 4 -16.97 11.23 3.36
CA ALA A 4 -16.83 10.01 2.57
C ALA A 4 -16.21 10.31 1.19
N ALA A 5 -16.64 11.40 0.55
CA ALA A 5 -16.07 11.83 -0.73
C ALA A 5 -14.59 12.21 -0.62
N ARG A 6 -14.20 12.90 0.47
CA ARG A 6 -12.77 13.22 0.73
C ARG A 6 -11.94 11.96 0.95
N LEU A 7 -12.47 10.99 1.70
CA LEU A 7 -11.78 9.71 1.91
C LEU A 7 -11.63 8.94 0.59
N ALA A 8 -12.70 8.82 -0.18
CA ALA A 8 -12.67 8.14 -1.47
C ALA A 8 -11.64 8.76 -2.43
N ARG A 9 -11.58 10.10 -2.48
CA ARG A 9 -10.59 10.82 -3.29
C ARG A 9 -9.16 10.50 -2.84
N ARG A 10 -8.88 10.55 -1.53
CA ARG A 10 -7.56 10.21 -0.99
C ARG A 10 -7.14 8.78 -1.33
N LEU A 11 -8.08 7.82 -1.27
CA LEU A 11 -7.80 6.42 -1.60
C LEU A 11 -7.54 6.25 -3.10
N ALA A 12 -8.32 6.91 -3.95
CA ALA A 12 -8.17 6.87 -5.41
C ALA A 12 -6.88 7.54 -5.89
N GLU A 13 -6.42 8.57 -5.18
CA GLU A 13 -5.18 9.30 -5.48
C GLU A 13 -3.94 8.65 -4.84
N GLY A 14 -4.06 7.54 -4.11
CA GLY A 14 -2.94 6.86 -3.45
C GLY A 14 -2.44 5.61 -4.19
N PRO A 15 -1.48 4.87 -3.60
CA PRO A 15 -0.94 3.63 -4.18
C PRO A 15 -1.96 2.49 -4.05
N ALA A 16 -2.86 2.37 -5.04
CA ALA A 16 -4.03 1.50 -4.98
C ALA A 16 -3.68 0.02 -4.70
N LEU A 17 -2.61 -0.50 -5.31
CA LEU A 17 -2.18 -1.89 -5.09
C LEU A 17 -1.70 -2.10 -3.63
N ALA A 18 -0.92 -1.17 -3.08
CA ALA A 18 -0.49 -1.24 -1.70
C ALA A 18 -1.68 -1.19 -0.73
N TYR A 19 -2.66 -0.31 -0.96
CA TYR A 19 -3.89 -0.28 -0.16
C TYR A 19 -4.68 -1.59 -0.23
N ALA A 20 -4.80 -2.17 -1.42
CA ALA A 20 -5.48 -3.45 -1.59
C ALA A 20 -4.77 -4.58 -0.82
N GLN A 21 -3.44 -4.66 -0.91
CA GLN A 21 -2.65 -5.65 -0.19
C GLN A 21 -2.73 -5.46 1.32
N THR A 22 -2.56 -4.24 1.83
CA THR A 22 -2.70 -3.95 3.26
C THR A 22 -4.08 -4.35 3.78
N LYS A 23 -5.15 -4.08 3.02
CA LYS A 23 -6.51 -4.51 3.42
C LYS A 23 -6.64 -6.04 3.46
N ALA A 24 -6.06 -6.74 2.50
CA ALA A 24 -6.08 -8.21 2.45
C ALA A 24 -5.30 -8.82 3.62
N LEU A 25 -4.11 -8.30 3.90
CA LEU A 25 -3.26 -8.71 5.03
C LEU A 25 -3.97 -8.53 6.37
N LEU A 26 -4.51 -7.33 6.64
CA LEU A 26 -5.28 -7.07 7.85
C LEU A 26 -6.47 -8.03 8.04
N THR A 27 -7.04 -8.55 6.96
CA THR A 27 -8.13 -9.52 7.04
C THR A 27 -7.61 -10.92 7.34
N ALA A 28 -6.55 -11.35 6.65
CA ALA A 28 -5.96 -12.67 6.81
C ALA A 28 -5.32 -12.85 8.18
N GLU A 29 -4.65 -11.82 8.69
CA GLU A 29 -3.81 -11.89 9.88
C GLU A 29 -4.60 -11.95 11.19
N LEU A 30 -5.91 -11.65 11.17
CA LEU A 30 -6.78 -11.77 12.35
C LEU A 30 -6.82 -13.19 12.91
N ASP A 31 -6.65 -14.18 12.05
CA ASP A 31 -6.72 -15.60 12.39
C ASP A 31 -5.35 -16.31 12.29
N MET A 32 -4.24 -15.56 12.23
CA MET A 32 -2.89 -16.11 12.04
C MET A 32 -1.99 -15.94 13.29
N PRO A 33 -1.08 -16.90 13.57
CA PRO A 33 -0.01 -16.69 14.52
C PRO A 33 0.93 -15.57 14.08
N LEU A 34 1.41 -14.77 15.03
CA LEU A 34 2.26 -13.60 14.75
C LEU A 34 3.44 -13.89 13.82
N ALA A 35 4.16 -15.01 14.03
CA ALA A 35 5.31 -15.35 13.18
C ALA A 35 4.91 -15.59 11.71
N ALA A 36 3.73 -16.17 11.46
CA ALA A 36 3.22 -16.37 10.12
C ALA A 36 2.75 -15.05 9.49
N SER A 37 2.12 -14.16 10.29
CA SER A 37 1.72 -12.83 9.82
C SER A 37 2.92 -12.01 9.38
N VAL A 38 4.00 -12.01 10.17
CA VAL A 38 5.26 -11.30 9.83
C VAL A 38 5.86 -11.80 8.51
N GLU A 39 5.87 -13.11 8.28
CA GLU A 39 6.36 -13.67 7.01
C GLU A 39 5.48 -13.29 5.82
N LEU A 40 4.15 -13.29 6.02
CA LEU A 40 3.20 -12.87 5.00
C LEU A 40 3.36 -11.38 4.63
N ASP A 41 3.52 -10.52 5.64
CA ASP A 41 3.85 -9.10 5.48
C ASP A 41 5.13 -8.91 4.66
N ALA A 42 6.21 -9.60 5.04
CA ALA A 42 7.51 -9.50 4.38
C ALA A 42 7.45 -9.94 2.91
N SER A 43 6.79 -11.08 2.64
CA SER A 43 6.62 -11.57 1.27
C SER A 43 5.78 -10.63 0.40
N THR A 44 4.72 -10.05 0.96
CA THR A 44 3.84 -9.11 0.26
C THR A 44 4.55 -7.79 -0.01
N GLN A 45 5.33 -7.29 0.95
CA GLN A 45 6.17 -6.12 0.76
C GLN A 45 7.20 -6.37 -0.34
N ALA A 46 7.91 -7.50 -0.31
CA ALA A 46 8.90 -7.85 -1.33
C ALA A 46 8.27 -7.92 -2.74
N LEU A 47 7.04 -8.40 -2.86
CA LEU A 47 6.30 -8.37 -4.12
C LEU A 47 6.03 -6.93 -4.58
N LEU A 48 5.49 -6.08 -3.70
CA LEU A 48 5.19 -4.68 -3.99
C LEU A 48 6.43 -3.86 -4.34
N MET A 49 7.60 -4.21 -3.82
CA MET A 49 8.88 -3.55 -4.13
C MET A 49 9.27 -3.65 -5.61
N ASN A 50 8.65 -4.56 -6.38
CA ASN A 50 8.88 -4.70 -7.82
C ASN A 50 7.91 -3.84 -8.68
N GLY A 51 6.97 -3.12 -8.06
CA GLY A 51 5.94 -2.32 -8.75
C GLY A 51 6.38 -0.88 -9.07
N GLU A 52 5.63 -0.21 -9.96
CA GLU A 52 5.92 1.16 -10.38
C GLU A 52 5.70 2.15 -9.22
N ASP A 53 4.65 1.94 -8.43
CA ASP A 53 4.36 2.76 -7.25
C ASP A 53 5.48 2.68 -6.20
N TYR A 54 6.18 1.55 -6.06
CA TYR A 54 7.34 1.48 -5.16
C TYR A 54 8.53 2.28 -5.71
N ALA A 55 8.81 2.16 -7.01
CA ALA A 55 9.86 2.94 -7.66
C ALA A 55 9.59 4.45 -7.53
N GLU A 56 8.34 4.87 -7.71
CA GLU A 56 7.89 6.25 -7.53
C GLU A 56 7.98 6.70 -6.07
N PHE A 57 7.56 5.87 -5.11
CA PHE A 57 7.75 6.16 -3.69
C PHE A 57 9.22 6.46 -3.40
N HIS A 58 10.12 5.60 -3.87
CA HIS A 58 11.55 5.75 -3.60
C HIS A 58 12.13 7.01 -4.28
N ALA A 59 11.73 7.31 -5.52
CA ALA A 59 12.12 8.52 -6.22
C ALA A 59 11.60 9.79 -5.52
N ALA A 60 10.30 9.84 -5.22
CA ALA A 60 9.65 10.97 -4.55
C ALA A 60 10.24 11.23 -3.16
N PHE A 61 10.53 10.16 -2.40
CA PHE A 61 11.18 10.24 -1.10
C PHE A 61 12.58 10.87 -1.20
N LYS A 62 13.39 10.40 -2.15
CA LYS A 62 14.75 10.91 -2.38
C LYS A 62 14.75 12.37 -2.83
N GLU A 63 13.80 12.73 -3.67
CA GLU A 63 13.65 14.09 -4.22
C GLU A 63 12.87 15.05 -3.30
N LYS A 64 12.33 14.55 -2.18
CA LYS A 64 11.49 15.31 -1.22
C LYS A 64 10.28 15.99 -1.88
N ARG A 65 9.64 15.29 -2.82
CA ARG A 65 8.42 15.75 -3.50
C ARG A 65 7.25 14.84 -3.19
N PRO A 66 6.00 15.29 -3.40
CA PRO A 66 4.85 14.40 -3.37
C PRO A 66 5.00 13.27 -4.42
N PRO A 67 4.63 12.03 -4.05
CA PRO A 67 4.60 10.92 -4.99
C PRO A 67 3.42 11.04 -5.98
N LYS A 68 3.62 10.49 -7.17
CA LYS A 68 2.66 10.44 -8.28
C LYS A 68 2.25 8.99 -8.54
N TRP A 69 1.28 8.53 -7.76
CA TRP A 69 0.79 7.16 -7.81
C TRP A 69 0.11 6.84 -9.15
N GLN A 70 0.37 5.65 -9.67
CA GLN A 70 -0.25 5.07 -10.86
C GLN A 70 -1.20 3.91 -10.52
N GLY A 71 -1.13 3.39 -9.29
CA GLY A 71 -1.97 2.28 -8.83
C GLY A 71 -1.48 0.89 -9.27
N ARG A 72 -0.22 0.77 -9.68
CA ARG A 72 0.42 -0.45 -10.20
C ARG A 72 1.89 -0.54 -9.82
#